data_AF-A0A7C5F6J6-F1
#
_entry.id   AF-A0A7C5F6J6-F1
#
_cell.length_a   1.000
_cell.length_b   1.000
_cell.length_c   1.000
_cell.angle_alpha   90.00
_cell.angle_beta   90.00
_cell.angle_gamma   90.00
#
_symmetry.space_group_name_H-M   'P 1'
#
loop_
_entity.id
_entity.type
_entity.pdbx_description
1 polymer ?
#
loop_
_entity_poly.entity_id
_entity_poly.type
_entity_poly.pdbx_seq_one_letter_code
_entity_poly.pdbx_strand_id
1 'polypeptide(L)'
;MADENKPHGEGQGPPSPPAGPPVSPPPTAPPPPGYPYSRTQPLGLTLKDVTSFINISRIFFLLGAIVLFIVAIYTIIASVLLFAVGDIVSAGGSLAAGSVDIVLGIIAILGFTRTKEILTLVETGNYTDASHQALVWGVLGLFSALIIGGVLLILTYVRLREVAQYPAPQPTPSQPA
;
A
#
# COMPACT_ATOMS: atom_id res chain seq x y z
N MET A 1 -71.86 -17.55 20.96
CA MET A 1 -71.32 -17.43 19.60
C MET A 1 -69.81 -17.37 19.76
N ALA A 2 -69.08 -18.44 20.04
CA ALA A 2 -68.97 -19.76 19.39
C ALA A 2 -68.43 -19.65 17.96
N ASP A 3 -67.12 -19.88 17.84
CA ASP A 3 -66.36 -20.44 16.70
C ASP A 3 -64.88 -20.45 17.15
N GLU A 4 -64.37 -21.48 17.84
CA GLU A 4 -63.98 -22.81 17.35
C GLU A 4 -63.18 -22.76 16.04
N ASN A 5 -61.90 -22.37 16.14
CA ASN A 5 -60.92 -22.57 15.08
C ASN A 5 -59.93 -23.67 15.50
N LYS A 6 -59.94 -24.76 14.74
CA LYS A 6 -59.31 -26.05 15.01
C LYS A 6 -58.01 -26.14 14.20
N PRO A 7 -56.82 -26.33 14.80
CA PRO A 7 -55.60 -26.48 14.02
C PRO A 7 -55.55 -27.85 13.34
N HIS A 8 -55.27 -27.83 12.04
CA HIS A 8 -55.04 -28.98 11.19
C HIS A 8 -53.77 -29.73 11.59
N GLY A 9 -53.87 -31.07 11.52
CA GLY A 9 -52.89 -32.02 12.01
C GLY A 9 -51.54 -31.96 11.29
N GLU A 10 -50.51 -32.06 12.11
CA GLU A 10 -49.14 -32.35 11.70
C GLU A 10 -49.04 -33.84 11.35
N GLY A 11 -48.64 -34.12 10.10
CA GLY A 11 -48.32 -35.47 9.65
C GLY A 11 -47.14 -36.04 10.43
N GLN A 12 -47.38 -37.11 11.17
CA GLN A 12 -46.33 -37.94 11.74
C GLN A 12 -45.56 -38.62 10.59
N GLY A 13 -44.41 -38.05 10.24
CA GLY A 13 -43.41 -38.74 9.43
C GLY A 13 -42.87 -39.98 10.16
N PRO A 14 -42.31 -40.95 9.42
CA PRO A 14 -41.78 -42.18 10.00
C PRO A 14 -40.68 -41.89 11.04
N PRO A 15 -40.56 -42.75 12.08
CA PRO A 15 -39.57 -42.56 13.14
C PRO A 15 -38.16 -42.50 12.53
N SER A 16 -37.43 -41.44 12.88
CA SER A 16 -36.02 -41.32 12.52
C SER A 16 -35.24 -42.51 13.10
N PRO A 17 -34.31 -43.11 12.33
CA PRO A 17 -33.49 -44.21 12.84
C PRO A 17 -32.68 -43.75 14.05
N PRO A 18 -32.43 -44.64 15.03
CA PRO A 18 -31.68 -44.31 16.24
C PRO A 18 -30.33 -43.72 15.86
N ALA A 19 -30.05 -42.51 16.37
CA ALA A 19 -28.77 -41.86 16.24
C ALA A 19 -27.69 -42.81 16.76
N GLY A 20 -26.91 -43.39 15.85
CA GLY A 20 -25.71 -44.12 16.21
C GLY A 20 -24.79 -43.22 17.03
N PRO A 21 -23.87 -43.80 17.82
CA PRO A 21 -22.89 -43.03 18.57
C PRO A 21 -22.18 -42.05 17.62
N PRO A 22 -21.87 -40.81 18.08
CA PRO A 22 -21.23 -39.80 17.25
C PRO A 22 -19.96 -40.41 16.66
N VAL A 23 -19.97 -40.60 15.35
CA VAL A 23 -18.79 -41.07 14.62
C VAL A 23 -17.79 -39.95 14.76
N SER A 24 -16.75 -40.16 15.58
CA SER A 24 -15.64 -39.22 15.71
C SER A 24 -15.20 -38.83 14.31
N PRO A 25 -15.06 -37.52 14.01
CA PRO A 25 -14.51 -37.13 12.72
C PRO A 25 -13.19 -37.89 12.51
N PRO A 26 -12.94 -38.42 11.31
CA PRO A 26 -11.71 -39.14 11.04
C PRO A 26 -10.54 -38.25 11.48
N PRO A 27 -9.51 -38.82 12.14
CA PRO A 27 -8.34 -38.06 12.55
C PRO A 27 -7.89 -37.21 11.37
N THR A 28 -7.98 -35.89 11.52
CA THR A 28 -7.53 -34.97 10.47
C THR A 28 -6.07 -35.30 10.28
N ALA A 29 -5.73 -35.88 9.13
CA ALA A 29 -4.35 -36.23 8.83
C ALA A 29 -3.49 -34.99 9.11
N PRO A 30 -2.37 -35.12 9.85
CA PRO A 30 -1.47 -33.99 10.00
C PRO A 30 -1.16 -33.46 8.59
N PRO A 31 -1.24 -32.14 8.37
CA PRO A 31 -0.95 -31.59 7.06
C PRO A 31 0.42 -32.12 6.63
N PRO A 32 0.56 -32.63 5.40
CA PRO A 32 1.82 -33.11 4.86
C PRO A 32 2.97 -32.17 5.24
N PRO A 33 4.04 -32.68 5.89
CA PRO A 33 5.21 -31.86 6.17
C PRO A 33 5.81 -31.47 4.81
N GLY A 34 5.63 -30.20 4.44
CA GLY A 34 6.10 -29.69 3.15
C GLY A 34 5.04 -29.12 2.23
N TYR A 35 3.93 -28.58 2.75
CA TYR A 35 3.37 -27.40 2.10
C TYR A 35 4.12 -26.17 2.60
N PRO A 36 5.21 -25.72 1.94
CA PRO A 36 5.41 -24.29 1.93
C PRO A 36 4.09 -23.73 1.41
N TYR A 37 3.63 -22.63 1.99
CA TYR A 37 2.70 -21.77 1.29
C TYR A 37 3.41 -21.29 0.02
N SER A 38 3.46 -22.15 -1.00
CA SER A 38 3.91 -21.87 -2.34
C SER A 38 2.85 -20.98 -2.95
N ARG A 39 2.85 -19.71 -2.56
CA ARG A 39 2.70 -18.69 -3.59
C ARG A 39 3.95 -18.80 -4.45
N THR A 40 3.97 -19.75 -5.36
CA THR A 40 4.75 -19.65 -6.59
C THR A 40 4.14 -18.53 -7.43
N GLN A 41 4.13 -17.31 -6.89
CA GLN A 41 4.03 -16.14 -7.75
C GLN A 41 5.34 -16.15 -8.54
N PRO A 42 5.30 -16.19 -9.88
CA PRO A 42 6.52 -16.10 -10.66
C PRO A 42 7.20 -14.78 -10.26
N LEU A 43 8.37 -14.89 -9.66
CA LEU A 43 9.16 -13.77 -9.13
C LEU A 43 9.37 -12.64 -10.17
N GLY A 44 9.26 -12.98 -11.47
CA GLY A 44 9.32 -12.04 -12.57
C GLY A 44 8.09 -11.15 -12.77
N LEU A 45 6.90 -11.57 -12.31
CA LEU A 45 5.68 -10.74 -12.40
C LEU A 45 5.69 -9.65 -11.32
N THR A 46 6.17 -9.97 -10.12
CA THR A 46 6.24 -9.05 -8.99
C THR A 46 7.32 -7.98 -9.14
N LEU A 47 8.50 -8.31 -9.69
CA LEU A 47 9.58 -7.33 -9.84
C LEU A 47 9.23 -6.23 -10.86
N LYS A 48 8.62 -6.62 -11.98
CA LYS A 48 8.16 -5.68 -13.02
C LYS A 48 7.09 -4.73 -12.49
N ASP A 49 6.16 -5.26 -11.68
CA ASP A 49 5.12 -4.47 -11.03
C ASP A 49 5.73 -3.47 -10.02
N VAL A 50 6.69 -3.90 -9.19
CA VAL A 50 7.41 -3.03 -8.25
C VAL A 50 8.10 -1.87 -8.97
N THR A 51 8.84 -2.15 -10.04
CA THR A 51 9.50 -1.11 -10.84
C THR A 51 8.48 -0.18 -11.50
N SER A 52 7.34 -0.70 -11.97
CA SER A 52 6.24 0.10 -12.52
C SER A 52 5.67 1.05 -11.47
N PHE A 53 5.36 0.57 -10.26
CA PHE A 53 4.86 1.40 -9.16
C PHE A 53 5.85 2.48 -8.74
N ILE A 54 7.14 2.15 -8.67
CA ILE A 54 8.21 3.13 -8.38
C ILE A 54 8.25 4.21 -9.46
N ASN A 55 8.24 3.83 -10.74
CA ASN A 55 8.29 4.78 -11.86
C ASN A 55 7.03 5.67 -11.91
N ILE A 56 5.85 5.09 -11.70
CA ILE A 56 4.59 5.85 -11.66
C ILE A 56 4.63 6.83 -10.48
N SER A 57 5.02 6.38 -9.28
CA SER A 57 5.14 7.27 -8.13
C SER A 57 6.12 8.41 -8.40
N ARG A 58 7.26 8.11 -9.05
CA ARG A 58 8.26 9.10 -9.43
C ARG A 58 7.68 10.19 -10.34
N ILE A 59 6.82 9.83 -11.29
CA ILE A 59 6.12 10.79 -12.15
C ILE A 59 5.16 11.65 -11.32
N PHE A 60 4.40 11.05 -10.40
CA PHE A 60 3.50 11.81 -9.52
C PHE A 60 4.23 12.77 -8.60
N PHE A 61 5.37 12.39 -8.02
CA PHE A 61 6.19 13.30 -7.22
C PHE A 61 6.72 14.47 -8.04
N LEU A 62 7.21 14.21 -9.25
CA LEU A 62 7.67 15.26 -10.16
C LEU A 62 6.53 16.21 -10.55
N LEU A 63 5.38 15.65 -10.96
CA LEU A 63 4.22 16.42 -11.38
C LEU A 63 3.65 17.24 -10.22
N GLY A 64 3.61 16.65 -9.03
CA GLY A 64 3.29 17.33 -7.79
C GLY A 64 4.20 18.50 -7.46
N ALA A 65 5.52 18.29 -7.55
CA ALA A 65 6.49 19.35 -7.36
C ALA A 65 6.26 20.50 -8.34
N ILE A 66 6.06 20.20 -9.63
CA ILE A 66 5.79 21.21 -10.66
C ILE A 66 4.52 22.00 -10.32
N VAL A 67 3.43 21.31 -9.98
CA VAL A 67 2.16 21.96 -9.60
C VAL A 67 2.36 22.86 -8.38
N LEU A 68 3.04 22.38 -7.33
CA LEU A 68 3.33 23.17 -6.13
C LEU A 68 4.18 24.40 -6.44
N PHE A 69 5.19 24.29 -7.33
CA PHE A 69 5.97 25.44 -7.76
C PHE A 69 5.16 26.46 -8.56
N ILE A 70 4.27 26.01 -9.45
CA ILE A 70 3.37 26.91 -10.19
C ILE A 70 2.44 27.64 -9.22
N VAL A 71 1.84 26.92 -8.27
CA VAL A 71 0.97 27.51 -7.24
C VAL A 71 1.76 28.50 -6.37
N ALA A 72 2.96 28.14 -5.94
CA ALA A 72 3.83 29.03 -5.16
C ALA A 72 4.17 30.33 -5.91
N ILE A 73 4.51 30.24 -7.20
CA ILE A 73 4.80 31.42 -8.02
C ILE A 73 3.54 32.29 -8.13
N TYR A 74 2.39 31.67 -8.37
CA TYR A 74 1.11 32.39 -8.46
C TYR A 74 0.77 33.10 -7.14
N THR A 75 0.91 32.43 -5.99
CA THR A 75 0.61 33.03 -4.68
C THR A 75 1.59 34.15 -4.34
N ILE A 76 2.87 34.03 -4.71
CA ILE A 76 3.85 35.12 -4.57
C ILE A 76 3.46 36.33 -5.43
N ILE A 77 3.11 36.12 -6.71
CA ILE A 77 2.67 37.20 -7.60
C ILE A 77 1.40 37.87 -7.04
N ALA A 78 0.42 37.08 -6.59
CA ALA A 78 -0.79 37.59 -5.96
C ALA A 78 -0.47 38.41 -4.70
N SER A 79 0.50 37.98 -3.89
CA SER A 79 0.96 38.72 -2.70
C SER A 79 1.52 40.09 -3.07
N VAL A 80 2.31 40.18 -4.14
CA VAL A 80 2.87 41.46 -4.63
C VAL A 80 1.76 42.38 -5.12
N LEU A 81 0.76 41.86 -5.83
CA LEU A 81 -0.39 42.65 -6.29
C LEU A 81 -1.25 43.15 -5.13
N LEU A 82 -1.49 42.31 -4.11
CA LEU A 82 -2.22 42.70 -2.90
C LEU A 82 -1.47 43.79 -2.11
N PHE A 83 -0.15 43.72 -2.07
CA PHE A 83 0.67 44.75 -1.45
C PHE A 83 0.52 46.10 -2.17
N ALA A 84 0.43 46.10 -3.51
CA ALA A 84 0.27 47.31 -4.31
C ALA A 84 -1.08 48.02 -4.08
N VAL A 85 -2.13 47.28 -3.71
CA VAL A 85 -3.45 47.86 -3.37
C VAL A 85 -3.62 48.20 -1.89
N GLY A 86 -2.57 48.01 -1.08
CA GLY A 86 -2.56 48.37 0.34
C GLY A 86 -3.18 47.33 1.28
N ASP A 87 -3.51 46.12 0.79
CA ASP A 87 -4.02 45.04 1.63
C ASP A 87 -2.88 44.19 2.20
N ILE A 88 -2.28 44.69 3.28
CA ILE A 88 -1.09 44.11 3.91
C ILE A 88 -1.40 42.75 4.58
N VAL A 89 -2.60 42.58 5.15
CA VAL A 89 -2.96 41.35 5.87
C VAL A 89 -3.12 40.19 4.89
N SER A 90 -3.84 40.40 3.79
CA SER A 90 -4.01 39.37 2.76
C SER A 90 -2.70 39.10 2.01
N ALA A 91 -1.90 40.14 1.72
CA ALA A 91 -0.59 39.99 1.11
C ALA A 91 0.36 39.13 1.97
N GLY A 92 0.39 39.38 3.29
CA GLY A 92 1.21 38.61 4.23
C GLY A 92 0.78 37.13 4.31
N GLY A 93 -0.53 36.88 4.33
CA GLY A 93 -1.08 35.52 4.33
C GLY A 93 -0.75 34.75 3.05
N SER A 94 -0.89 35.39 1.89
CA SER A 94 -0.56 34.79 0.59
C SER A 94 0.94 34.51 0.44
N LEU A 95 1.80 35.36 0.99
CA LEU A 95 3.25 35.15 0.96
C LEU A 95 3.66 33.96 1.84
N ALA A 96 3.04 33.85 3.03
CA ALA A 96 3.24 32.71 3.91
C ALA A 96 2.81 31.40 3.23
N ALA A 97 1.63 31.38 2.58
CA ALA A 97 1.16 30.22 1.83
C ALA A 97 2.15 29.83 0.72
N GLY A 98 2.60 30.79 -0.11
CA GLY A 98 3.59 30.53 -1.16
C GLY A 98 4.92 29.98 -0.63
N SER A 99 5.36 30.43 0.55
CA SER A 99 6.58 29.88 1.17
C SER A 99 6.42 28.42 1.59
N VAL A 100 5.25 28.04 2.10
CA VAL A 100 4.93 26.65 2.47
C VAL A 100 4.89 25.78 1.21
N ASP A 101 4.26 26.26 0.13
CA ASP A 101 4.20 25.54 -1.14
C ASP A 101 5.60 25.26 -1.72
N ILE A 102 6.54 26.20 -1.59
CA ILE A 102 7.95 25.98 -2.00
C ILE A 102 8.57 24.87 -1.17
N VAL A 103 8.41 24.89 0.16
CA VAL A 103 8.98 23.85 1.04
C VAL A 103 8.40 22.48 0.69
N LEU A 104 7.09 22.39 0.48
CA LEU A 104 6.44 21.15 0.03
C LEU A 104 6.95 20.71 -1.36
N GLY A 105 7.16 21.65 -2.28
CA GLY A 105 7.75 21.39 -3.59
C GLY A 105 9.17 20.83 -3.49
N ILE A 106 10.01 21.36 -2.59
CA ILE A 106 11.36 20.84 -2.33
C ILE A 106 11.29 19.41 -1.77
N ILE A 107 10.40 19.15 -0.80
CA ILE A 107 10.20 17.80 -0.25
C ILE A 107 9.78 16.82 -1.36
N ALA A 108 8.91 17.24 -2.28
CA ALA A 108 8.50 16.43 -3.42
C ALA A 108 9.67 16.11 -4.37
N ILE A 109 10.56 17.08 -4.63
CA ILE A 109 11.79 16.86 -5.42
C ILE A 109 12.74 15.89 -4.70
N LEU A 110 12.89 16.00 -3.38
CA LEU A 110 13.68 15.05 -2.60
C LEU A 110 13.07 13.63 -2.65
N GLY A 111 11.74 13.51 -2.61
CA GLY A 111 11.06 12.24 -2.83
C GLY A 111 11.37 11.63 -4.21
N PHE A 112 11.45 12.47 -5.25
CA PHE A 112 11.84 12.06 -6.60
C PHE A 112 13.28 11.55 -6.70
N THR A 113 14.24 12.20 -6.04
CA THR A 113 15.64 11.74 -6.07
C THR A 113 15.81 10.42 -5.32
N ARG A 114 15.08 10.25 -4.21
CA ARG A 114 15.15 9.04 -3.37
C ARG A 114 14.45 7.83 -3.98
N THR A 115 13.45 8.03 -4.84
CA THR A 115 12.88 6.90 -5.60
C THR A 115 13.89 6.25 -6.54
N LYS A 116 14.91 6.98 -7.02
CA LYS A 116 16.01 6.39 -7.79
C LYS A 116 16.89 5.49 -6.91
N GLU A 117 17.18 5.92 -5.70
CA GLU A 117 17.98 5.15 -4.75
C GLU A 117 17.27 3.85 -4.35
N ILE A 118 15.97 3.91 -4.08
CA ILE A 118 15.15 2.73 -3.82
C ILE A 118 15.24 1.74 -4.99
N LEU A 119 15.15 2.22 -6.23
CA LEU A 119 15.28 1.36 -7.40
C LEU A 119 16.66 0.68 -7.46
N THR A 120 17.74 1.42 -7.19
CA THR A 120 19.10 0.85 -7.12
C THR A 120 19.25 -0.18 -5.99
N LEU A 121 18.61 0.04 -4.84
CA LEU A 121 18.60 -0.93 -3.74
C LEU A 121 17.83 -2.21 -4.10
N VAL A 122 16.75 -2.09 -4.87
CA VAL A 122 15.99 -3.23 -5.41
C VAL A 122 16.83 -4.00 -6.42
N GLU A 123 17.52 -3.32 -7.33
CA GLU A 123 18.39 -3.93 -8.34
C GLU A 123 19.58 -4.67 -7.71
N THR A 124 20.10 -4.18 -6.58
CA THR A 124 21.19 -4.82 -5.82
C THR A 124 20.73 -5.94 -4.89
N GLY A 125 19.41 -6.21 -4.81
CA GLY A 125 18.83 -7.27 -3.99
C GLY A 125 18.75 -6.94 -2.49
N ASN A 126 19.01 -5.69 -2.09
CA ASN A 126 18.87 -5.24 -0.71
C ASN A 126 17.43 -4.80 -0.43
N TYR A 127 16.51 -5.77 -0.36
CA TYR A 127 15.08 -5.52 -0.19
C TYR A 127 14.70 -4.96 1.19
N THR A 128 15.48 -5.26 2.22
CA THR A 128 15.22 -4.79 3.58
C THR A 128 15.40 -3.27 3.68
N ASP A 129 16.53 -2.75 3.20
CA ASP A 129 16.79 -1.29 3.21
C ASP A 129 15.89 -0.54 2.24
N ALA A 130 15.65 -1.11 1.05
CA ALA A 130 14.71 -0.55 0.08
C ALA A 130 13.31 -0.38 0.68
N SER A 131 12.83 -1.37 1.45
CA SER A 131 11.53 -1.31 2.09
C SER A 131 11.46 -0.21 3.16
N HIS A 132 12.52 -0.05 3.97
CA HIS A 132 12.54 0.97 5.02
C HIS A 132 12.51 2.38 4.44
N GLN A 133 13.33 2.64 3.41
CA GLN A 133 13.31 3.92 2.70
C GLN A 133 11.97 4.18 2.02
N ALA A 134 11.38 3.18 1.35
CA ALA A 134 10.07 3.33 0.70
C ALA A 134 8.95 3.68 1.70
N LEU A 135 9.00 3.12 2.92
CA LEU A 135 8.03 3.45 3.96
C LEU A 135 8.18 4.90 4.45
N VAL A 136 9.40 5.33 4.79
CA VAL A 136 9.65 6.69 5.30
C VAL A 136 9.21 7.74 4.26
N TRP A 137 9.61 7.57 3.00
CA TRP A 137 9.23 8.49 1.94
C TRP A 137 7.76 8.38 1.53
N GLY A 138 7.16 7.19 1.65
CA GLY A 138 5.73 7.00 1.41
C GLY A 138 4.87 7.74 2.44
N VAL A 139 5.22 7.64 3.73
CA VAL A 139 4.55 8.36 4.81
C VAL A 139 4.76 9.87 4.66
N LEU A 140 5.99 10.32 4.38
CA LEU A 140 6.26 11.74 4.16
C LEU A 140 5.48 12.28 2.95
N GLY A 141 5.37 11.50 1.88
CA GLY A 141 4.56 11.79 0.71
C GLY A 141 3.07 11.91 1.02
N LEU A 142 2.56 11.11 1.95
CA LEU A 142 1.16 11.15 2.39
C LEU A 142 0.83 12.44 3.16
N PHE A 143 1.77 12.93 3.97
CA PHE A 143 1.65 14.20 4.68
C PHE A 143 1.89 15.41 3.78
N SER A 144 2.65 15.24 2.70
CA SER A 144 2.72 16.22 1.64
C SER A 144 1.42 16.21 0.82
N ALA A 145 1.14 17.27 0.04
CA ALA A 145 -0.04 17.33 -0.83
C ALA A 145 -0.08 16.27 -1.96
N LEU A 146 0.78 15.25 -1.90
CA LEU A 146 1.00 14.18 -2.87
C LEU A 146 0.55 12.82 -2.36
N ILE A 147 -0.70 12.76 -1.90
CA ILE A 147 -1.32 11.54 -1.36
C ILE A 147 -1.14 10.35 -2.30
N ILE A 148 -1.36 10.54 -3.61
CA ILE A 148 -1.26 9.46 -4.61
C ILE A 148 0.18 8.92 -4.69
N GLY A 149 1.19 9.79 -4.73
CA GLY A 149 2.61 9.39 -4.75
C GLY A 149 3.02 8.66 -3.48
N GLY A 150 2.56 9.14 -2.31
CA GLY A 150 2.77 8.50 -1.01
C GLY A 150 2.14 7.11 -0.91
N VAL A 151 0.88 6.97 -1.31
CA VAL A 151 0.16 5.68 -1.32
C VAL A 151 0.86 4.66 -2.21
N LEU A 152 1.32 5.06 -3.40
CA LEU A 152 2.06 4.17 -4.30
C LEU A 152 3.40 3.70 -3.68
N LEU A 153 4.10 4.53 -2.92
CA LEU A 153 5.30 4.11 -2.18
C LEU A 153 4.97 3.12 -1.07
N ILE A 154 3.87 3.33 -0.35
CA ILE A 154 3.42 2.40 0.70
C ILE A 154 3.05 1.05 0.09
N LEU A 155 2.38 1.03 -1.06
CA LEU A 155 2.09 -0.22 -1.79
C LEU A 155 3.38 -0.92 -2.23
N THR A 156 4.37 -0.15 -2.69
CA THR A 156 5.71 -0.67 -3.01
C THR A 156 6.37 -1.31 -1.79
N TYR A 157 6.27 -0.69 -0.62
CA TYR A 157 6.75 -1.25 0.64
C TYR A 157 6.10 -2.61 0.98
N VAL A 158 4.77 -2.71 0.87
CA VAL A 158 4.06 -3.98 1.14
C VAL A 158 4.57 -5.08 0.20
N ARG A 159 4.72 -4.77 -1.08
CA ARG A 159 5.25 -5.72 -2.08
C ARG A 159 6.71 -6.11 -1.82
N LEU A 160 7.56 -5.16 -1.44
CA LEU A 160 8.96 -5.46 -1.11
C LEU A 160 9.07 -6.39 0.09
N ARG A 161 8.20 -6.25 1.10
CA ARG A 161 8.17 -7.16 2.25
C ARG A 161 7.71 -8.57 1.90
N GLU A 162 6.73 -8.70 1.00
CA GLU A 162 6.33 -10.01 0.48
C GLU A 162 7.49 -10.72 -0.23
N VAL A 163 8.33 -9.97 -0.95
CA VAL A 163 9.50 -10.51 -1.66
C VAL A 163 10.65 -10.85 -0.72
N ALA A 164 10.95 -9.97 0.25
CA ALA A 164 12.05 -10.16 1.21
C ALA A 164 11.86 -11.40 2.12
N GLN A 165 10.63 -11.91 2.24
CA GLN A 165 10.30 -13.07 3.05
C GLN A 165 10.65 -14.42 2.41
N TYR A 166 11.09 -14.48 1.15
CA TYR A 166 11.55 -15.72 0.53
C TYR A 166 13.00 -16.01 0.95
N PRO A 167 13.26 -16.99 1.83
CA PRO A 167 14.62 -17.37 2.19
C PRO A 167 15.31 -17.95 0.95
N ALA A 168 16.59 -17.67 0.76
CA ALA A 168 17.38 -18.26 -0.31
C ALA A 168 17.24 -19.80 -0.29
N PRO A 169 17.13 -20.47 -1.46
CA PRO A 169 17.13 -21.93 -1.53
C PRO A 169 18.37 -22.46 -0.78
N GLN A 170 18.16 -23.22 0.29
CA GLN A 170 19.28 -23.84 0.99
C GLN A 170 20.00 -24.77 0.00
N PRO A 171 21.33 -24.70 -0.12
CA PRO A 171 22.07 -25.62 -0.98
C PRO A 171 21.77 -27.05 -0.54
N THR A 172 21.21 -27.84 -1.45
CA THR A 172 20.94 -29.26 -1.23
C THR A 172 22.26 -29.91 -0.81
N PRO A 173 22.32 -30.66 0.31
CA PRO A 173 23.53 -31.37 0.69
C PRO A 173 23.96 -32.24 -0.49
N SER A 174 25.16 -32.01 -1.00
CA SER A 174 25.77 -32.85 -2.04
C SER A 174 25.74 -34.29 -1.55
N GLN A 175 24.87 -35.10 -2.15
CA GLN A 175 24.69 -36.50 -1.82
C GLN A 175 26.04 -37.21 -2.02
N PRO A 176 26.64 -37.81 -0.99
CA PRO A 176 27.88 -38.58 -1.15
C PRO A 176 27.61 -39.75 -2.11
N ALA A 177 28.51 -39.91 -3.09
CA ALA A 177 28.52 -41.03 -4.02
C ALA A 177 28.83 -42.36 -3.34
#